data_AF-A0A7Z7IK16-F1
#
_entry.id   AF-A0A7Z7IK16-F1
#
_cell.length_a   1.000
_cell.length_b   1.000
_cell.length_c   1.000
_cell.angle_alpha   90.00
_cell.angle_beta   90.00
_cell.angle_gamma   90.00
#
_symmetry.space_group_name_H-M   'P 1'
#
loop_
_entity.id
_entity.type
_entity.pdbx_description
1 polymer ?
#
loop_
_entity_poly.entity_id
_entity_poly.type
_entity_poly.pdbx_seq_one_letter_code
_entity_poly.pdbx_strand_id
1 'polypeptide(L)'
;MTNDLPNRAHALLNGDDGLYSEWATASAIAMYALNAGYTEDDFVQLVSASDFAHYFATEDDGRDRSDRLASRLSKVWARAEDGWEPPIRDRNDVRQQLESLSQRIAEHRWHGRTASKDRAVAVALVQWAHEIGVWTLDAGTRELGMRAGVVHGTAKRALERLAGLGLISRDQDTPRQDNHAQRWVLNLGWGIRDNFDPYEPLPPEKRSCGLNMFLNHPVFLGSALGQTAERVWLDLADNGESTAREIADRIGGDPKTIRRALDTKLVASGLVVSETRQGGRGRPAKLYQLDPSAGRERMDQIAESFGVLDWYDRTAERYERERSGYREAQRQRAERDAARFAATSRPAPDDWWFSDRVTRWRGEACGASPSPCVGSGAGYWG
;
A
#
# COMPACT_ATOMS: atom_id res chain seq x y z
N MET A 1 34.92 -7.14 8.65
CA MET A 1 33.46 -7.21 8.90
C MET A 1 32.73 -5.95 8.44
N THR A 2 33.38 -4.98 7.78
CA THR A 2 32.77 -3.68 7.40
C THR A 2 32.08 -3.65 6.04
N ASN A 3 32.08 -4.73 5.24
CA ASN A 3 31.73 -4.67 3.82
C ASN A 3 30.23 -4.67 3.47
N ASP A 4 29.33 -4.90 4.44
CA ASP A 4 27.89 -5.03 4.15
C ASP A 4 27.08 -3.74 4.38
N LEU A 5 27.76 -2.63 4.71
CA LEU A 5 27.10 -1.33 4.86
C LEU A 5 27.06 -0.55 3.54
N PRO A 6 25.97 0.17 3.23
CA PRO A 6 25.91 1.01 2.04
C PRO A 6 26.92 2.18 2.14
N ASN A 7 27.41 2.67 0.99
CA ASN A 7 28.39 3.78 0.91
C ASN A 7 28.00 5.01 1.73
N ARG A 8 26.70 5.27 1.87
CA ARG A 8 26.19 6.38 2.69
C ARG A 8 26.47 6.19 4.18
N ALA A 9 26.35 4.97 4.70
CA ALA A 9 26.70 4.67 6.09
C ALA A 9 28.21 4.86 6.34
N HIS A 10 29.05 4.50 5.36
CA HIS A 10 30.48 4.77 5.43
C HIS A 10 30.80 6.26 5.46
N ALA A 11 30.13 7.08 4.64
CA ALA A 11 30.30 8.54 4.69
C ALA A 11 29.90 9.13 6.05
N LEU A 12 28.81 8.64 6.66
CA LEU A 12 28.38 9.05 8.01
C LEU A 12 29.41 8.66 9.08
N LEU A 13 29.99 7.45 8.99
CA LEU A 13 31.02 6.97 9.92
C LEU A 13 32.31 7.80 9.86
N ASN A 14 32.63 8.37 8.70
CA ASN A 14 33.78 9.26 8.51
C ASN A 14 33.51 10.71 8.95
N GLY A 15 32.25 11.05 9.27
CA GLY A 15 31.86 12.43 9.58
C GLY A 15 31.70 13.35 8.36
N ASP A 16 31.68 12.79 7.14
CA ASP A 16 31.74 13.56 5.89
C ASP A 16 30.40 14.20 5.48
N ASP A 17 29.26 13.76 6.03
CA ASP A 17 27.93 14.22 5.57
C ASP A 17 27.61 15.64 6.06
N GLY A 18 27.92 15.98 7.32
CA GLY A 18 27.70 17.32 7.90
C GLY A 18 26.25 17.84 7.90
N LEU A 19 25.29 17.03 7.44
CA LEU A 19 23.88 17.41 7.23
C LEU A 19 22.98 17.23 8.46
N TYR A 20 23.41 16.41 9.43
CA TYR A 20 22.59 15.97 10.55
C TYR A 20 23.26 16.30 11.89
N SER A 21 22.46 16.46 12.94
CA SER A 21 22.99 16.48 14.31
C SER A 21 23.63 15.14 14.65
N GLU A 22 24.54 15.12 15.64
CA GLU A 22 25.30 13.93 15.99
C GLU A 22 24.37 12.80 16.43
N TRP A 23 23.29 13.11 17.16
CA TRP A 23 22.28 12.11 17.52
C TRP A 23 21.54 11.54 16.31
N ALA A 24 21.20 12.38 15.32
CA ALA A 24 20.52 11.93 14.11
C ALA A 24 21.45 11.08 13.22
N THR A 25 22.72 11.48 13.09
CA THR A 25 23.76 10.70 12.41
C THR A 25 23.96 9.32 13.07
N ALA A 26 24.10 9.28 14.40
CA ALA A 26 24.25 8.02 15.13
C ALA A 26 23.02 7.11 14.94
N SER A 27 21.81 7.69 14.95
CA SER A 27 20.56 6.94 14.74
C SER A 27 20.47 6.37 13.32
N ALA A 28 20.88 7.14 12.31
CA ALA A 28 20.93 6.67 10.93
C ALA A 28 21.94 5.52 10.75
N ILE A 29 23.12 5.62 11.36
CA ILE A 29 24.13 4.54 11.33
C ILE A 29 23.58 3.29 12.02
N ALA A 30 22.91 3.42 13.17
CA ALA A 30 22.29 2.30 13.87
C ALA A 30 21.24 1.59 12.99
N MET A 31 20.39 2.35 12.29
CA MET A 31 19.43 1.78 11.33
C MET A 31 20.11 1.04 10.18
N TYR A 32 21.24 1.54 9.65
CA TYR A 32 22.01 0.82 8.63
C TYR A 32 22.66 -0.45 9.16
N ALA A 33 23.20 -0.43 10.38
CA ALA A 33 23.80 -1.59 11.03
C ALA A 33 22.76 -2.68 11.29
N LEU A 34 21.60 -2.30 11.83
CA LEU A 34 20.46 -3.19 12.00
C LEU A 34 20.02 -3.78 10.65
N ASN A 35 19.91 -2.96 9.60
CA ASN A 35 19.59 -3.41 8.23
C ASN A 35 20.63 -4.37 7.63
N ALA A 36 21.88 -4.33 8.09
CA ALA A 36 22.94 -5.27 7.72
C ALA A 36 22.96 -6.54 8.59
N GLY A 37 22.10 -6.60 9.63
CA GLY A 37 22.03 -7.72 10.57
C GLY A 37 23.10 -7.70 11.65
N TYR A 38 23.64 -6.53 11.97
CA TYR A 38 24.64 -6.36 13.04
C TYR A 38 23.96 -6.41 14.41
N THR A 39 24.73 -6.75 15.45
CA THR A 39 24.31 -6.67 16.85
C THR A 39 24.63 -5.31 17.47
N GLU A 40 24.12 -5.05 18.67
CA GLU A 40 24.47 -3.84 19.44
C GLU A 40 25.99 -3.72 19.63
N ASP A 41 26.65 -4.82 19.99
CA ASP A 41 28.10 -4.85 20.20
C ASP A 41 28.85 -4.53 18.90
N ASP A 42 28.40 -5.07 17.76
CA ASP A 42 28.97 -4.78 16.44
C ASP A 42 28.81 -3.29 16.11
N PHE A 43 27.65 -2.69 16.39
CA PHE A 43 27.39 -1.26 16.16
C PHE A 43 28.25 -0.37 17.06
N VAL A 44 28.36 -0.68 18.35
CA VAL A 44 29.18 0.09 19.29
C VAL A 44 30.65 0.02 18.87
N GLN A 45 31.13 -1.16 18.49
CA GLN A 45 32.50 -1.32 18.00
C GLN A 45 32.73 -0.57 16.68
N LEU A 46 31.79 -0.68 15.74
CA LEU A 46 31.85 -0.02 14.44
C LEU A 46 31.96 1.50 14.57
N VAL A 47 31.09 2.12 15.38
CA VAL A 47 31.09 3.58 15.56
C VAL A 47 32.30 4.02 16.38
N SER A 48 32.68 3.29 17.42
CA SER A 48 33.83 3.66 18.27
C SER A 48 35.17 3.62 17.53
N ALA A 49 35.26 2.84 16.44
CA ALA A 49 36.44 2.77 15.60
C ALA A 49 36.47 3.79 14.45
N SER A 50 35.43 4.63 14.30
CA SER A 50 35.30 5.58 13.19
C SER A 50 35.60 7.02 13.61
N ASP A 51 35.85 7.90 12.64
CA ASP A 51 36.14 9.31 12.91
C ASP A 51 34.93 10.03 13.53
N PHE A 52 33.71 9.57 13.22
CA PHE A 52 32.47 10.03 13.84
C PHE A 52 32.45 9.86 15.37
N ALA A 53 33.19 8.90 15.95
CA ALA A 53 33.27 8.71 17.39
C ALA A 53 33.69 9.99 18.12
N HIS A 54 34.67 10.70 17.58
CA HIS A 54 35.21 11.91 18.20
C HIS A 54 34.15 13.03 18.24
N TYR A 55 33.41 13.19 17.16
CA TYR A 55 32.32 14.16 17.07
C TYR A 55 31.17 13.81 18.03
N PHE A 56 30.74 12.54 18.06
CA PHE A 56 29.65 12.12 18.94
C PHE A 56 30.02 12.14 20.44
N ALA A 57 31.30 11.92 20.75
CA ALA A 57 31.84 11.98 22.12
C ALA A 57 32.03 13.43 22.62
N THR A 58 32.08 14.42 21.73
CA THR A 58 32.27 15.82 22.13
C THR A 58 30.91 16.51 22.30
N GLU A 59 30.67 17.16 23.44
CA GLU A 59 29.46 17.97 23.66
C GLU A 59 29.57 19.34 22.96
N ASP A 60 28.45 20.04 22.74
CA ASP A 60 28.41 21.38 22.12
C ASP A 60 29.30 22.42 22.86
N ASP A 61 29.60 22.17 24.14
CA ASP A 61 30.48 22.99 24.98
C ASP A 61 31.97 22.63 24.86
N GLY A 62 32.31 21.70 23.96
CA GLY A 62 33.68 21.22 23.71
C GLY A 62 34.20 20.22 24.74
N ARG A 63 33.36 19.72 25.66
CA ARG A 63 33.79 18.70 26.63
C ARG A 63 33.87 17.33 25.99
N ASP A 64 35.00 16.68 26.22
CA ASP A 64 35.22 15.28 25.86
C ASP A 64 34.46 14.34 26.81
N ARG A 65 33.58 13.49 26.23
CA ARG A 65 32.80 12.45 26.92
C ARG A 65 33.12 11.06 26.39
N SER A 66 34.35 10.83 25.92
CA SER A 66 34.80 9.53 25.42
C SER A 66 34.58 8.40 26.44
N ASP A 67 34.61 8.70 27.74
CA ASP A 67 34.31 7.75 28.83
C ASP A 67 32.86 7.22 28.82
N ARG A 68 31.93 7.95 28.19
CA ARG A 68 30.50 7.61 28.12
C ARG A 68 30.03 7.19 26.73
N LEU A 69 30.94 7.13 25.75
CA LEU A 69 30.62 6.88 24.35
C LEU A 69 29.77 5.60 24.18
N ALA A 70 30.22 4.47 24.73
CA ALA A 70 29.50 3.20 24.64
C ALA A 70 28.07 3.27 25.21
N SER A 71 27.88 3.91 26.37
CA SER A 71 26.54 4.06 26.98
C SER A 71 25.62 4.97 26.16
N ARG A 72 26.16 6.00 25.50
CA ARG A 72 25.37 6.86 24.59
C ARG A 72 24.98 6.10 23.33
N LEU A 73 25.90 5.34 22.75
CA LEU A 73 25.63 4.51 21.57
C LEU A 73 24.61 3.41 21.88
N SER A 74 24.70 2.76 23.04
CA SER A 74 23.69 1.80 23.49
C SER A 74 22.28 2.40 23.57
N LYS A 75 22.15 3.66 24.04
CA LYS A 75 20.85 4.37 24.00
C LYS A 75 20.37 4.67 22.59
N VAL A 76 21.28 5.00 21.67
CA VAL A 76 20.95 5.18 20.25
C VAL A 76 20.50 3.86 19.65
N TRP A 77 21.20 2.76 19.96
CA TRP A 77 20.85 1.43 19.52
C TRP A 77 19.48 1.01 20.02
N ALA A 78 19.22 1.09 21.33
CA ALA A 78 17.92 0.75 21.89
C ALA A 78 16.79 1.57 21.25
N ARG A 79 17.00 2.86 21.02
CA ARG A 79 16.02 3.71 20.33
C ARG A 79 15.87 3.36 18.86
N ALA A 80 16.95 2.98 18.18
CA ALA A 80 16.92 2.54 16.80
C ALA A 80 16.21 1.20 16.70
N GLU A 81 16.52 0.24 17.56
CA GLU A 81 15.88 -1.08 17.68
C GLU A 81 14.38 -0.96 18.00
N ASP A 82 14.01 -0.08 18.91
CA ASP A 82 12.60 0.26 19.22
C ASP A 82 11.86 0.78 17.97
N GLY A 83 12.56 1.44 17.04
CA GLY A 83 12.01 1.98 15.79
C GLY A 83 12.46 1.26 14.52
N TRP A 84 13.11 0.10 14.64
CA TRP A 84 13.78 -0.54 13.52
C TRP A 84 12.89 -1.60 12.90
N GLU A 85 12.63 -1.40 11.61
CA GLU A 85 11.90 -2.32 10.78
C GLU A 85 12.88 -2.93 9.77
N PRO A 86 13.14 -4.24 9.82
CA PRO A 86 14.00 -4.86 8.82
C PRO A 86 13.37 -4.64 7.44
N PRO A 87 14.10 -4.10 6.45
CA PRO A 87 13.61 -3.95 5.10
C PRO A 87 13.15 -5.32 4.65
N ILE A 88 11.93 -5.42 4.10
CA ILE A 88 11.37 -6.71 3.72
C ILE A 88 12.32 -7.36 2.68
N ARG A 89 13.12 -8.32 3.13
CA ARG A 89 14.26 -8.85 2.38
C ARG A 89 13.79 -9.83 1.30
N ASP A 90 12.67 -10.51 1.53
CA ASP A 90 12.11 -11.54 0.66
C ASP A 90 10.62 -11.32 0.36
N ARG A 91 10.18 -11.72 -0.83
CA ARG A 91 8.75 -11.75 -1.21
C ARG A 91 7.94 -12.68 -0.30
N ASN A 92 8.55 -13.70 0.28
CA ASN A 92 7.88 -14.58 1.23
C ASN A 92 7.55 -13.88 2.54
N ASP A 93 8.44 -13.01 3.03
CA ASP A 93 8.19 -12.18 4.21
C ASP A 93 7.04 -11.20 3.94
N VAL A 94 7.01 -10.56 2.76
CA VAL A 94 5.87 -9.71 2.33
C VAL A 94 4.57 -10.51 2.40
N ARG A 95 4.57 -11.72 1.84
CA ARG A 95 3.38 -12.58 1.80
C ARG A 95 2.89 -12.95 3.19
N GLN A 96 3.79 -13.31 4.09
CA GLN A 96 3.43 -13.62 5.47
C GLN A 96 2.84 -12.40 6.19
N GLN A 97 3.44 -11.20 6.02
CA GLN A 97 2.89 -9.98 6.61
C GLN A 97 1.52 -9.61 6.02
N LEU A 98 1.31 -9.82 4.72
CA LEU A 98 0.00 -9.62 4.07
C LEU A 98 -1.05 -10.63 4.56
N GLU A 99 -0.66 -11.86 4.85
CA GLU A 99 -1.54 -12.88 5.46
C GLU A 99 -1.98 -12.44 6.87
N SER A 100 -1.03 -12.01 7.70
CA SER A 100 -1.35 -11.44 9.02
C SER A 100 -2.24 -10.20 8.92
N LEU A 101 -1.99 -9.31 7.94
CA LEU A 101 -2.84 -8.15 7.69
C LEU A 101 -4.27 -8.55 7.28
N SER A 102 -4.41 -9.55 6.42
CA SER A 102 -5.72 -10.09 6.02
C SER A 102 -6.49 -10.64 7.21
N GLN A 103 -5.83 -11.38 8.10
CA GLN A 103 -6.45 -11.87 9.32
C GLN A 103 -6.96 -10.72 10.20
N ARG A 104 -6.15 -9.67 10.41
CA ARG A 104 -6.58 -8.48 11.17
C ARG A 104 -7.76 -7.77 10.51
N ILE A 105 -7.79 -7.67 9.17
CA ILE A 105 -8.94 -7.13 8.42
C ILE A 105 -10.19 -7.98 8.64
N ALA A 106 -10.05 -9.30 8.70
CA ALA A 106 -11.15 -10.22 8.92
C ALA A 106 -11.75 -10.11 10.32
N GLU A 107 -10.90 -10.00 11.35
CA GLU A 107 -11.26 -9.87 12.76
C GLU A 107 -11.72 -8.46 13.14
N HIS A 108 -11.31 -7.44 12.39
CA HIS A 108 -11.70 -6.07 12.66
C HIS A 108 -13.22 -5.88 12.60
N ARG A 109 -13.77 -5.18 13.59
CA ARG A 109 -15.20 -4.83 13.62
C ARG A 109 -15.45 -3.62 12.72
N TRP A 110 -16.00 -3.89 11.53
CA TRP A 110 -16.38 -2.86 10.57
C TRP A 110 -17.73 -2.24 10.95
N HIS A 111 -17.76 -0.93 11.19
CA HIS A 111 -18.95 -0.20 11.61
C HIS A 111 -19.55 0.66 10.48
N GLY A 112 -20.86 0.84 10.48
CA GLY A 112 -21.57 1.75 9.58
C GLY A 112 -22.15 1.10 8.32
N ARG A 113 -22.87 1.90 7.52
CA ARG A 113 -23.63 1.41 6.34
C ARG A 113 -22.74 0.92 5.20
N THR A 114 -21.50 1.36 5.13
CA THR A 114 -20.52 0.98 4.09
C THR A 114 -19.54 -0.10 4.54
N ALA A 115 -19.58 -0.50 5.82
CA ALA A 115 -18.65 -1.45 6.43
C ALA A 115 -18.36 -2.69 5.59
N SER A 116 -19.42 -3.36 5.09
CA SER A 116 -19.26 -4.56 4.27
C SER A 116 -18.47 -4.30 2.98
N LYS A 117 -18.72 -3.17 2.33
CA LYS A 117 -18.06 -2.77 1.09
C LYS A 117 -16.61 -2.36 1.33
N ASP A 118 -16.37 -1.64 2.43
CA ASP A 118 -15.03 -1.19 2.81
C ASP A 118 -14.14 -2.39 3.13
N ARG A 119 -14.67 -3.36 3.89
CA ARG A 119 -14.01 -4.65 4.14
C ARG A 119 -13.73 -5.41 2.85
N ALA A 120 -14.72 -5.55 1.96
CA ALA A 120 -14.55 -6.30 0.71
C ALA A 120 -13.43 -5.70 -0.16
N VAL A 121 -13.34 -4.37 -0.22
CA VAL A 121 -12.28 -3.66 -0.94
C VAL A 121 -10.92 -3.85 -0.25
N ALA A 122 -10.87 -3.79 1.09
CA ALA A 122 -9.64 -4.05 1.85
C ALA A 122 -9.09 -5.47 1.61
N VAL A 123 -9.94 -6.49 1.72
CA VAL A 123 -9.57 -7.89 1.48
C VAL A 123 -9.08 -8.07 0.04
N ALA A 124 -9.81 -7.55 -0.95
CA ALA A 124 -9.42 -7.66 -2.36
C ALA A 124 -8.07 -6.99 -2.66
N LEU A 125 -7.78 -5.87 -1.99
CA LEU A 125 -6.52 -5.15 -2.16
C LEU A 125 -5.34 -5.93 -1.57
N VAL A 126 -5.48 -6.46 -0.34
CA VAL A 126 -4.45 -7.27 0.32
C VAL A 126 -4.21 -8.58 -0.42
N GLN A 127 -5.28 -9.21 -0.93
CA GLN A 127 -5.16 -10.42 -1.75
C GLN A 127 -4.38 -10.15 -3.04
N TRP A 128 -4.67 -9.05 -3.73
CA TRP A 128 -3.96 -8.69 -4.96
C TRP A 128 -2.47 -8.41 -4.69
N ALA A 129 -2.17 -7.68 -3.61
CA ALA A 129 -0.82 -7.49 -3.12
C ALA A 129 -0.11 -8.81 -2.82
N HIS A 130 -0.79 -9.76 -2.20
CA HIS A 130 -0.24 -11.07 -1.84
C HIS A 130 0.07 -11.95 -3.05
N GLU A 131 -0.82 -11.98 -4.05
CA GLU A 131 -0.60 -12.68 -5.32
C GLU A 131 0.72 -12.25 -5.97
N ILE A 132 0.94 -10.93 -6.03
CA ILE A 132 2.15 -10.35 -6.64
C ILE A 132 3.36 -10.48 -5.70
N GLY A 133 3.14 -10.47 -4.38
CA GLY A 133 4.19 -10.46 -3.37
C GLY A 133 4.78 -9.06 -3.16
N VAL A 134 3.95 -8.02 -3.21
CA VAL A 134 4.32 -6.61 -3.00
C VAL A 134 3.36 -5.95 -2.03
N TRP A 135 3.85 -5.02 -1.23
CA TRP A 135 3.02 -4.22 -0.30
C TRP A 135 2.67 -2.83 -0.87
N THR A 136 3.33 -2.44 -1.97
CA THR A 136 2.99 -1.29 -2.80
C THR A 136 2.36 -1.78 -4.10
N LEU A 137 1.16 -1.27 -4.41
CA LEU A 137 0.33 -1.79 -5.50
C LEU A 137 -0.29 -0.67 -6.33
N ASP A 138 -0.12 -0.76 -7.65
CA ASP A 138 -0.79 0.09 -8.62
C ASP A 138 -2.22 -0.42 -8.87
N ALA A 139 -3.13 -0.10 -7.94
CA ALA A 139 -4.48 -0.66 -7.92
C ALA A 139 -5.49 0.24 -8.68
N GLY A 140 -5.83 -0.16 -9.91
CA GLY A 140 -6.90 0.48 -10.68
C GLY A 140 -8.27 0.29 -10.01
N THR A 141 -9.01 1.39 -9.78
CA THR A 141 -10.31 1.33 -9.06
C THR A 141 -11.38 0.47 -9.74
N ARG A 142 -11.32 0.32 -11.06
CA ARG A 142 -12.21 -0.58 -11.82
C ARG A 142 -11.89 -2.05 -11.56
N GLU A 143 -10.62 -2.42 -11.67
CA GLU A 143 -10.15 -3.78 -11.43
C GLU A 143 -10.36 -4.19 -9.97
N LEU A 144 -9.99 -3.31 -9.04
CA LEU A 144 -10.24 -3.52 -7.62
C LEU A 144 -11.74 -3.66 -7.33
N GLY A 145 -12.59 -2.90 -8.03
CA GLY A 145 -14.04 -3.05 -7.94
C GLY A 145 -14.52 -4.44 -8.37
N MET A 146 -14.00 -4.97 -9.49
CA MET A 146 -14.32 -6.34 -9.94
C MET A 146 -13.91 -7.38 -8.92
N ARG A 147 -12.66 -7.31 -8.44
CA ARG A 147 -12.14 -8.24 -7.42
C ARG A 147 -12.96 -8.22 -6.13
N ALA A 148 -13.36 -7.03 -5.68
CA ALA A 148 -14.19 -6.86 -4.48
C ALA A 148 -15.70 -7.08 -4.70
N GLY A 149 -16.16 -7.35 -5.92
CA GLY A 149 -17.58 -7.49 -6.24
C GLY A 149 -18.39 -6.20 -6.05
N VAL A 150 -17.77 -5.03 -6.26
CA VAL A 150 -18.40 -3.71 -6.12
C VAL A 150 -18.19 -2.83 -7.34
N VAL A 151 -19.10 -1.88 -7.57
CA VAL A 151 -18.95 -0.91 -8.67
C VAL A 151 -17.74 0.00 -8.43
N HIS A 152 -17.00 0.38 -9.49
CA HIS A 152 -15.78 1.21 -9.41
C HIS A 152 -15.91 2.47 -8.51
N GLY A 153 -17.05 3.18 -8.57
CA GLY A 153 -17.28 4.37 -7.73
C GLY A 153 -17.38 4.04 -6.23
N THR A 154 -17.81 2.83 -5.89
CA THR A 154 -17.78 2.30 -4.52
C THR A 154 -16.36 1.98 -4.10
N ALA A 155 -15.58 1.30 -4.96
CA ALA A 155 -14.18 0.98 -4.68
C ALA A 155 -13.35 2.26 -4.45
N LYS A 156 -13.52 3.29 -5.28
CA LYS A 156 -12.86 4.59 -5.09
C LYS A 156 -13.15 5.19 -3.72
N ARG A 157 -14.43 5.30 -3.34
CA ARG A 157 -14.82 5.88 -2.05
C ARG A 157 -14.40 5.00 -0.87
N ALA A 158 -14.31 3.68 -1.05
CA ALA A 158 -13.81 2.77 -0.03
C ALA A 158 -12.32 3.00 0.20
N LEU A 159 -11.50 3.08 -0.86
CA LEU A 159 -10.07 3.41 -0.75
C LEU A 159 -9.83 4.73 0.00
N GLU A 160 -10.64 5.78 -0.26
CA GLU A 160 -10.55 7.04 0.49
C GLU A 160 -10.83 6.86 1.98
N ARG A 161 -11.81 6.03 2.36
CA ARG A 161 -12.10 5.70 3.76
C ARG A 161 -11.03 4.81 4.39
N LEU A 162 -10.54 3.80 3.68
CA LEU A 162 -9.46 2.93 4.13
C LEU A 162 -8.17 3.72 4.38
N ALA A 163 -7.92 4.74 3.55
CA ALA A 163 -6.82 5.66 3.77
C ALA A 163 -7.04 6.52 5.03
N GLY A 164 -8.27 7.02 5.24
CA GLY A 164 -8.63 7.70 6.49
C GLY A 164 -8.56 6.82 7.74
N LEU A 165 -8.67 5.49 7.59
CA LEU A 165 -8.48 4.50 8.66
C LEU A 165 -7.00 4.12 8.87
N GLY A 166 -6.08 4.64 8.06
CA GLY A 166 -4.65 4.31 8.13
C GLY A 166 -4.32 2.89 7.65
N LEU A 167 -5.26 2.16 7.02
CA LEU A 167 -4.98 0.84 6.45
C LEU A 167 -4.09 0.94 5.23
N ILE A 168 -4.23 2.03 4.47
CA ILE A 168 -3.46 2.29 3.26
C ILE A 168 -3.06 3.76 3.22
N SER A 169 -2.00 4.07 2.48
CA SER A 169 -1.66 5.45 2.13
C SER A 169 -1.46 5.57 0.62
N ARG A 170 -1.59 6.80 0.12
CA ARG A 170 -1.22 7.09 -1.26
C ARG A 170 0.29 7.29 -1.30
N ASP A 171 0.96 6.61 -2.22
CA ASP A 171 2.34 6.96 -2.55
C ASP A 171 2.32 8.36 -3.21
N GLN A 172 2.92 9.34 -2.52
CA GLN A 172 3.05 10.72 -3.01
C GLN A 172 4.40 10.96 -3.69
N ASP A 173 5.37 10.07 -3.47
CA ASP A 173 6.75 10.22 -3.94
C ASP A 173 6.88 9.88 -5.42
N THR A 174 5.99 9.03 -5.93
CA THR A 174 5.89 8.77 -7.36
C THR A 174 5.02 9.86 -8.02
N PRO A 175 5.59 10.79 -8.81
CA PRO A 175 4.79 11.76 -9.54
C PRO A 175 3.82 11.02 -10.44
N ARG A 176 2.53 11.37 -10.34
CA ARG A 176 1.47 10.73 -11.09
C ARG A 176 1.74 10.91 -12.58
N GLN A 177 2.20 9.84 -13.23
CA GLN A 177 2.28 9.82 -14.69
C GLN A 177 0.84 9.78 -15.25
N ASP A 178 0.57 10.62 -16.23
CA ASP A 178 -0.68 10.59 -16.97
C ASP A 178 -0.87 9.18 -17.54
N ASN A 179 -2.00 8.55 -17.20
CA ASN A 179 -2.41 7.16 -17.51
C ASN A 179 -2.01 6.04 -16.54
N HIS A 180 -1.29 6.32 -15.44
CA HIS A 180 -1.02 5.28 -14.43
C HIS A 180 -2.14 5.19 -13.37
N ALA A 181 -2.38 3.97 -12.88
CA ALA A 181 -3.26 3.75 -11.74
C ALA A 181 -2.68 4.43 -10.49
N GLN A 182 -3.54 4.76 -9.53
CA GLN A 182 -3.07 5.27 -8.25
C GLN A 182 -2.28 4.16 -7.54
N ARG A 183 -1.03 4.47 -7.19
CA ARG A 183 -0.22 3.61 -6.33
C ARG A 183 -0.69 3.75 -4.89
N TRP A 184 -0.92 2.61 -4.25
CA TRP A 184 -1.31 2.49 -2.85
C TRP A 184 -0.24 1.71 -2.09
N VAL A 185 0.05 2.18 -0.89
CA VAL A 185 0.96 1.54 0.05
C VAL A 185 0.10 0.90 1.14
N LEU A 186 0.25 -0.40 1.36
CA LEU A 186 -0.45 -1.11 2.43
C LEU A 186 0.27 -0.90 3.76
N ASN A 187 -0.47 -0.51 4.79
CA ASN A 187 0.06 -0.51 6.15
C ASN A 187 0.03 -1.94 6.70
N LEU A 188 1.17 -2.62 6.60
CA LEU A 188 1.38 -3.98 7.12
C LEU A 188 1.31 -4.04 8.66
N GLY A 189 1.27 -2.88 9.32
CA GLY A 189 1.05 -2.68 10.76
C GLY A 189 -0.38 -2.50 11.22
N TRP A 190 -1.32 -2.39 10.28
CA TRP A 190 -2.66 -1.93 10.64
C TRP A 190 -3.39 -2.87 11.60
N GLY A 191 -3.98 -2.30 12.67
CA GLY A 191 -4.82 -3.02 13.64
C GLY A 191 -4.07 -3.60 14.84
N ILE A 192 -2.75 -3.37 14.92
CA ILE A 192 -1.93 -3.74 16.07
C ILE A 192 -2.18 -2.71 17.17
N ARG A 193 -2.80 -3.14 18.26
CA ARG A 193 -3.14 -2.26 19.40
C ARG A 193 -1.84 -1.80 20.05
N ASP A 194 -1.70 -0.48 20.16
CA ASP A 194 -0.68 0.31 20.86
C ASP A 194 0.32 1.12 20.02
N ASN A 195 0.29 1.03 18.69
CA ASN A 195 1.09 1.95 17.88
C ASN A 195 0.28 2.82 16.91
N PHE A 196 0.31 4.10 17.22
CA PHE A 196 -0.20 5.21 16.42
C PHE A 196 0.86 5.71 15.42
N ASP A 197 1.81 4.87 15.02
CA ASP A 197 2.76 5.20 13.97
C ASP A 197 2.33 4.53 12.65
N PRO A 198 2.02 5.30 11.58
CA PRO A 198 1.53 4.77 10.31
C PRO A 198 2.49 3.86 9.53
N TYR A 199 3.61 3.43 10.11
CA TYR A 199 4.65 2.66 9.42
C TYR A 199 5.00 1.30 10.00
N GLU A 200 4.48 0.88 11.16
CA GLU A 200 5.08 -0.24 11.91
C GLU A 200 4.57 -1.67 11.60
N PRO A 201 5.33 -2.58 10.97
CA PRO A 201 4.99 -4.00 10.87
C PRO A 201 5.53 -4.83 12.03
N LEU A 202 4.67 -5.66 12.63
CA LEU A 202 5.02 -6.69 13.62
C LEU A 202 5.84 -7.86 13.02
N PRO A 203 6.59 -8.59 13.88
CA PRO A 203 7.32 -9.79 13.49
C PRO A 203 6.40 -10.94 13.03
N PRO A 204 6.89 -11.82 12.14
CA PRO A 204 6.12 -12.96 11.64
C PRO A 204 5.89 -14.02 12.73
N GLU A 205 4.64 -14.21 13.15
CA GLU A 205 4.28 -15.41 13.91
C GLU A 205 4.20 -16.63 12.98
N LYS A 206 4.83 -17.73 13.39
CA LYS A 206 4.92 -19.02 12.69
C LYS A 206 3.61 -19.84 12.72
N ARG A 207 2.50 -19.23 12.36
CA ARG A 207 1.26 -19.97 12.06
C ARG A 207 0.69 -19.48 10.74
N SER A 208 1.20 -20.05 9.66
CA SER A 208 0.67 -19.89 8.32
C SER A 208 -0.65 -20.66 8.21
N CYS A 209 -1.76 -19.96 8.43
CA CYS A 209 -3.06 -20.36 7.93
C CYS A 209 -3.19 -19.76 6.52
N GLY A 210 -2.81 -20.53 5.51
CA GLY A 210 -2.80 -20.12 4.10
C GLY A 210 -4.04 -19.29 3.77
N LEU A 211 -3.83 -18.05 3.31
CA LEU A 211 -4.86 -17.13 2.83
C LEU A 211 -5.89 -17.93 2.06
N ASN A 212 -7.01 -18.20 2.71
CA ASN A 212 -8.03 -19.05 2.15
C ASN A 212 -8.64 -18.22 1.01
N MET A 213 -8.20 -18.53 -0.22
CA MET A 213 -8.50 -17.80 -1.44
C MET A 213 -9.97 -17.97 -1.78
N PHE A 214 -10.85 -17.30 -1.06
CA PHE A 214 -12.24 -17.20 -1.45
C PHE A 214 -12.34 -16.11 -2.50
N LEU A 215 -12.01 -16.49 -3.74
CA LEU A 215 -12.62 -15.88 -4.90
C LEU A 215 -14.12 -15.84 -4.63
N ASN A 216 -14.65 -14.65 -4.35
CA ASN A 216 -16.06 -14.47 -4.02
C ASN A 216 -16.88 -15.09 -5.16
N HIS A 217 -17.51 -16.23 -4.91
CA HIS A 217 -18.37 -16.85 -5.89
C HIS A 217 -19.46 -15.82 -6.30
N PRO A 218 -19.79 -15.64 -7.58
CA PRO A 218 -20.69 -14.57 -8.02
C PRO A 218 -22.07 -14.60 -7.33
N VAL A 219 -22.46 -15.75 -6.80
CA VAL A 219 -23.65 -15.95 -5.94
C VAL A 219 -23.68 -14.99 -4.73
N PHE A 220 -22.54 -14.53 -4.24
CA PHE A 220 -22.42 -13.63 -3.10
C PHE A 220 -22.30 -12.15 -3.46
N LEU A 221 -22.42 -11.81 -4.74
CA LEU A 221 -22.52 -10.41 -5.17
C LEU A 221 -23.74 -9.73 -4.54
N GLY A 222 -23.65 -8.40 -4.38
CA GLY A 222 -24.73 -7.61 -3.77
C GLY A 222 -26.08 -7.71 -4.50
N SER A 223 -26.08 -8.11 -5.77
CA SER A 223 -27.27 -8.37 -6.59
C SER A 223 -27.86 -9.78 -6.43
N ALA A 224 -27.18 -10.68 -5.73
CA ALA A 224 -27.61 -12.06 -5.46
C ALA A 224 -27.76 -12.29 -3.93
N LEU A 225 -27.05 -13.24 -3.33
CA LEU A 225 -27.13 -13.50 -1.89
C LEU A 225 -26.42 -12.42 -1.06
N GLY A 226 -25.42 -11.74 -1.61
CA GLY A 226 -24.73 -10.63 -0.97
C GLY A 226 -23.67 -11.03 0.07
N GLN A 227 -22.76 -10.10 0.33
CA GLN A 227 -21.55 -10.29 1.17
C GLN A 227 -21.82 -10.72 2.62
N THR A 228 -22.97 -10.34 3.21
CA THR A 228 -23.30 -10.83 4.56
C THR A 228 -23.60 -12.32 4.56
N ALA A 229 -24.23 -12.84 3.51
CA ALA A 229 -24.51 -14.28 3.39
C ALA A 229 -23.21 -15.07 3.20
N GLU A 230 -22.27 -14.52 2.43
CA GLU A 230 -20.93 -15.10 2.26
C GLU A 230 -20.18 -15.25 3.59
N ARG A 231 -20.12 -14.17 4.39
CA ARG A 231 -19.44 -14.21 5.70
C ARG A 231 -20.03 -15.28 6.61
N VAL A 232 -21.35 -15.40 6.62
CA VAL A 232 -22.05 -16.42 7.40
C VAL A 232 -21.77 -17.83 6.87
N TRP A 233 -21.76 -18.01 5.55
CA TRP A 233 -21.47 -19.29 4.93
C TRP A 233 -20.04 -19.76 5.22
N LEU A 234 -19.05 -18.84 5.13
CA LEU A 234 -17.65 -19.11 5.48
C LEU A 234 -17.48 -19.43 6.97
N ASP A 235 -18.12 -18.67 7.87
CA ASP A 235 -18.05 -18.94 9.31
C ASP A 235 -18.63 -20.32 9.67
N LEU A 236 -19.70 -20.75 8.99
CA LEU A 236 -20.25 -22.09 9.13
C LEU A 236 -19.33 -23.18 8.54
N ALA A 237 -18.58 -22.87 7.48
CA ALA A 237 -17.59 -23.80 6.92
C ALA A 237 -16.45 -24.06 7.91
N ASP A 238 -15.99 -23.01 8.59
CA ASP A 238 -14.85 -23.09 9.52
C ASP A 238 -15.23 -23.63 10.90
N ASN A 239 -16.44 -23.31 11.39
CA ASN A 239 -16.86 -23.61 12.78
C ASN A 239 -17.96 -24.70 12.89
N GLY A 240 -18.51 -25.17 11.76
CA GLY A 240 -19.56 -26.18 11.74
C GLY A 240 -20.94 -25.66 12.21
N GLU A 241 -21.71 -26.53 12.87
CA GLU A 241 -23.06 -26.21 13.36
C GLU A 241 -23.02 -25.04 14.34
N SER A 242 -23.83 -24.00 14.11
CA SER A 242 -23.85 -22.81 14.97
C SER A 242 -25.21 -22.10 15.00
N THR A 243 -25.48 -21.40 16.09
CA THR A 243 -26.64 -20.51 16.21
C THR A 243 -26.36 -19.15 15.56
N ALA A 244 -27.41 -18.44 15.16
CA ALA A 244 -27.28 -17.07 14.63
C ALA A 244 -26.62 -16.08 15.60
N ARG A 245 -26.64 -16.36 16.92
CA ARG A 245 -26.00 -15.52 17.93
C ARG A 245 -24.49 -15.77 17.98
N GLU A 246 -24.07 -17.02 18.02
CA GLU A 246 -22.65 -17.38 18.02
C GLU A 246 -21.94 -16.88 16.76
N ILE A 247 -22.59 -17.05 15.60
CA ILE A 247 -22.12 -16.52 14.32
C ILE A 247 -21.99 -14.98 14.39
N ALA A 248 -22.99 -14.29 14.95
CA ALA A 248 -22.96 -12.84 15.09
C ALA A 248 -21.84 -12.37 16.02
N ASP A 249 -21.59 -13.09 17.12
CA ASP A 249 -20.54 -12.78 18.09
C ASP A 249 -19.14 -12.96 17.47
N ARG A 250 -18.93 -14.02 16.67
CA ARG A 250 -17.66 -14.26 15.93
C ARG A 250 -17.43 -13.25 14.80
N ILE A 251 -18.43 -13.04 13.95
CA ILE A 251 -18.33 -12.16 12.76
C ILE A 251 -18.36 -10.66 13.14
N GLY A 252 -18.80 -10.33 14.36
CA GLY A 252 -18.98 -8.95 14.81
C GLY A 252 -20.18 -8.27 14.13
N GLY A 253 -21.29 -8.99 13.97
CA GLY A 253 -22.50 -8.53 13.30
C GLY A 253 -23.70 -8.38 14.22
N ASP A 254 -24.75 -7.72 13.74
CA ASP A 254 -26.04 -7.69 14.42
C ASP A 254 -26.77 -9.04 14.26
N PRO A 255 -27.19 -9.72 15.35
CA PRO A 255 -27.83 -11.04 15.27
C PRO A 255 -29.10 -11.07 14.42
N LYS A 256 -29.84 -9.97 14.31
CA LYS A 256 -31.03 -9.88 13.44
C LYS A 256 -30.64 -9.88 11.96
N THR A 257 -29.56 -9.19 11.62
CA THR A 257 -29.00 -9.17 10.26
C THR A 257 -28.46 -10.55 9.85
N ILE A 258 -27.75 -11.23 10.75
CA ILE A 258 -27.26 -12.59 10.54
C ILE A 258 -28.42 -13.57 10.36
N ARG A 259 -29.45 -13.50 11.21
CA ARG A 259 -30.66 -14.33 11.07
C ARG A 259 -31.37 -14.12 9.73
N ARG A 260 -31.49 -12.87 9.27
CA ARG A 260 -32.06 -12.56 7.95
C ARG A 260 -31.23 -13.17 6.82
N ALA A 261 -29.90 -13.13 6.91
CA ALA A 261 -29.03 -13.76 5.92
C ALA A 261 -29.20 -15.29 5.90
N LEU A 262 -29.26 -15.92 7.08
CA LEU A 262 -29.51 -17.36 7.22
C LEU A 262 -30.88 -17.77 6.67
N ASP A 263 -31.97 -17.29 7.27
CA ASP A 263 -33.32 -17.75 6.96
C ASP A 263 -33.76 -17.34 5.55
N THR A 264 -33.54 -16.08 5.16
CA THR A 264 -34.09 -15.54 3.90
C THR A 264 -33.23 -15.85 2.68
N LYS A 265 -31.94 -16.15 2.86
CA LYS A 265 -31.01 -16.31 1.74
C LYS A 265 -30.37 -17.69 1.70
N LEU A 266 -29.65 -18.08 2.75
CA LEU A 266 -28.87 -19.32 2.73
C LEU A 266 -29.75 -20.56 2.86
N VAL A 267 -30.73 -20.55 3.76
CA VAL A 267 -31.70 -21.64 3.91
C VAL A 267 -32.63 -21.70 2.70
N ALA A 268 -33.16 -20.55 2.26
CA ALA A 268 -34.04 -20.47 1.10
C ALA A 268 -33.39 -20.95 -0.22
N SER A 269 -32.06 -20.82 -0.35
CA SER A 269 -31.31 -21.30 -1.52
C SER A 269 -30.82 -22.75 -1.39
N GLY A 270 -30.96 -23.35 -0.21
CA GLY A 270 -30.48 -24.71 0.07
C GLY A 270 -28.96 -24.81 0.23
N LEU A 271 -28.28 -23.73 0.62
CA LEU A 271 -26.85 -23.76 0.98
C LEU A 271 -26.63 -24.13 2.45
N VAL A 272 -27.65 -23.89 3.28
CA VAL A 272 -27.63 -24.11 4.72
C VAL A 272 -28.92 -24.81 5.11
N VAL A 273 -28.83 -25.81 5.99
CA VAL A 273 -29.98 -26.46 6.61
C VAL A 273 -30.17 -25.88 8.02
N SER A 274 -31.42 -25.65 8.42
CA SER A 274 -31.75 -25.26 9.79
C SER A 274 -32.44 -26.40 10.53
N GLU A 275 -31.93 -26.77 11.69
CA GLU A 275 -32.57 -27.71 12.61
C GLU A 275 -33.06 -26.97 13.86
N THR A 276 -34.27 -27.28 14.31
CA THR A 276 -34.79 -26.73 15.57
C THR A 276 -34.57 -27.76 16.69
N ARG A 277 -33.52 -27.57 17.50
CA ARG A 277 -33.36 -28.39 18.70
C ARG A 277 -34.23 -27.86 19.82
N GLN A 278 -35.09 -28.72 20.36
CA GLN A 278 -35.73 -28.47 21.65
C GLN A 278 -34.66 -28.59 22.74
N GLY A 279 -33.95 -27.50 23.01
CA GLY A 279 -33.16 -27.37 24.24
C GLY A 279 -34.08 -27.39 25.46
N GLY A 280 -33.58 -27.87 26.60
CA GLY A 280 -34.30 -27.83 27.89
C GLY A 280 -34.75 -26.41 28.29
N ARG A 281 -35.49 -26.27 29.41
CA ARG A 281 -36.13 -25.03 29.94
C ARG A 281 -35.66 -23.72 29.26
N GLY A 282 -36.26 -23.39 28.11
CA GLY A 282 -35.85 -22.27 27.27
C GLY A 282 -36.58 -22.25 25.93
N ARG A 283 -36.46 -21.14 25.18
CA ARG A 283 -37.00 -21.03 23.82
C ARG A 283 -36.14 -21.89 22.88
N PRO A 284 -36.73 -22.76 22.04
CA PRO A 284 -35.95 -23.58 21.12
C PRO A 284 -35.06 -22.71 20.22
N ALA A 285 -33.79 -23.08 20.14
CA ALA A 285 -32.81 -22.42 19.30
C ALA A 285 -32.72 -23.12 17.95
N LYS A 286 -32.72 -22.34 16.86
CA LYS A 286 -32.39 -22.85 15.53
C LYS A 286 -30.88 -22.97 15.40
N LEU A 287 -30.41 -24.16 15.08
CA LEU A 287 -29.04 -24.44 14.70
C LEU A 287 -28.96 -24.48 13.17
N TYR A 288 -27.87 -23.93 12.64
CA TYR A 288 -27.62 -23.84 11.21
C TYR A 288 -26.34 -24.62 10.90
N GLN A 289 -26.37 -25.39 9.83
CA GLN A 289 -25.22 -26.14 9.32
C GLN A 289 -25.18 -26.06 7.80
N LEU A 290 -23.99 -26.16 7.21
CA LEU A 290 -23.88 -26.28 5.75
C LEU A 290 -24.59 -27.54 5.27
N ASP A 291 -25.29 -27.43 4.15
CA ASP A 291 -25.83 -28.61 3.48
C ASP A 291 -24.65 -29.38 2.85
N PRO A 292 -24.36 -30.64 3.23
CA PRO A 292 -23.26 -31.40 2.65
C PRO A 292 -23.44 -31.66 1.15
N SER A 293 -24.66 -31.54 0.62
CA SER A 293 -24.94 -31.65 -0.81
C SER A 293 -24.75 -30.33 -1.56
N ALA A 294 -24.64 -29.20 -0.86
CA ALA A 294 -24.47 -27.88 -1.45
C ALA A 294 -23.01 -27.60 -1.81
N GLY A 295 -22.53 -28.27 -2.84
CA GLY A 295 -21.23 -28.01 -3.46
C GLY A 295 -21.24 -26.80 -4.40
N ARG A 296 -20.13 -26.63 -5.13
CA ARG A 296 -19.94 -25.54 -6.11
C ARG A 296 -21.03 -25.49 -7.17
N GLU A 297 -21.45 -26.65 -7.69
CA GLU A 297 -22.53 -26.74 -8.70
C GLU A 297 -23.84 -26.11 -8.21
N ARG A 298 -24.17 -26.25 -6.92
CA ARG A 298 -25.35 -25.63 -6.34
C ARG A 298 -25.21 -24.11 -6.31
N MET A 299 -24.03 -23.60 -5.98
CA MET A 299 -23.74 -22.16 -6.03
C MET A 299 -23.83 -21.62 -7.45
N ASP A 300 -23.34 -22.36 -8.45
CA ASP A 300 -23.42 -22.00 -9.87
C ASP A 300 -24.89 -21.93 -10.33
N GLN A 301 -25.73 -22.91 -9.98
CA GLN A 301 -27.18 -22.89 -10.26
C GLN A 301 -27.87 -21.68 -9.62
N ILE A 302 -27.52 -21.35 -8.37
CA ILE A 302 -28.09 -20.16 -7.71
C ILE A 302 -27.60 -18.91 -8.45
N ALA A 303 -26.31 -18.80 -8.77
CA ALA A 303 -25.77 -17.65 -9.50
C ALA A 303 -26.42 -17.50 -10.89
N GLU A 304 -26.70 -18.59 -11.58
CA GLU A 304 -27.45 -18.61 -12.84
C GLU A 304 -28.89 -18.12 -12.64
N SER A 305 -29.58 -18.57 -11.59
CA SER A 305 -30.95 -18.12 -11.30
C SER A 305 -31.06 -16.61 -11.01
N PHE A 306 -30.00 -16.01 -10.46
CA PHE A 306 -29.89 -14.56 -10.29
C PHE A 306 -29.35 -13.83 -11.53
N GLY A 307 -28.94 -14.56 -12.57
CA GLY A 307 -28.30 -14.01 -13.76
C GLY A 307 -27.00 -13.30 -13.44
N VAL A 308 -26.19 -13.84 -12.53
CA VAL A 308 -24.88 -13.28 -12.12
C VAL A 308 -23.71 -14.23 -12.37
N LEU A 309 -23.95 -15.44 -12.90
CA LEU A 309 -22.88 -16.42 -13.14
C LEU A 309 -21.77 -15.86 -14.06
N ASP A 310 -22.16 -15.14 -15.11
CA ASP A 310 -21.29 -14.49 -16.11
C ASP A 310 -20.92 -13.04 -15.74
N TRP A 311 -21.12 -12.63 -14.48
CA TRP A 311 -20.97 -11.23 -14.08
C TRP A 311 -19.56 -10.69 -14.32
N TYR A 312 -18.54 -11.51 -14.09
CA TYR A 312 -17.14 -11.14 -14.33
C TYR A 312 -16.90 -10.84 -15.81
N ASP A 313 -17.37 -11.71 -16.70
CA ASP A 313 -17.18 -11.57 -18.14
C ASP A 313 -17.90 -10.31 -18.67
N ARG A 314 -19.18 -10.12 -18.31
CA ARG A 314 -19.95 -8.92 -18.71
C ARG A 314 -19.32 -7.63 -18.19
N THR A 315 -18.79 -7.65 -16.97
CA THR A 315 -18.14 -6.47 -16.39
C THR A 315 -16.80 -6.19 -17.06
N ALA A 316 -16.01 -7.23 -17.34
CA ALA A 316 -14.75 -7.13 -18.06
C ALA A 316 -14.96 -6.60 -19.48
N GLU A 317 -15.90 -7.14 -20.25
CA GLU A 317 -16.26 -6.67 -21.58
C GLU A 317 -16.73 -5.22 -21.60
N ARG A 318 -17.57 -4.84 -20.62
CA ARG A 318 -17.99 -3.44 -20.46
C ARG A 318 -16.79 -2.53 -20.24
N TYR A 319 -15.87 -2.90 -19.35
CA TYR A 319 -14.69 -2.10 -19.08
C TYR A 319 -13.73 -2.07 -20.25
N GLU A 320 -13.63 -3.13 -21.04
CA GLU A 320 -12.82 -3.12 -22.25
C GLU A 320 -13.40 -2.15 -23.30
N ARG A 321 -14.73 -2.14 -23.47
CA ARG A 321 -15.41 -1.15 -24.33
C ARG A 321 -15.22 0.28 -23.83
N GLU A 322 -15.29 0.52 -22.52
CA GLU A 322 -15.00 1.84 -21.95
C GLU A 322 -13.53 2.23 -22.19
N ARG A 323 -12.59 1.29 -22.06
CA ARG A 323 -11.15 1.51 -22.30
C ARG A 323 -10.84 1.76 -23.77
N SER A 324 -11.48 1.06 -24.70
CA SER A 324 -11.30 1.29 -26.14
C SER A 324 -11.83 2.66 -26.54
N GLY A 325 -13.05 3.00 -26.11
CA GLY A 325 -13.63 4.32 -26.37
C GLY A 325 -12.81 5.47 -25.78
N TYR A 326 -12.22 5.29 -24.59
CA TYR A 326 -11.32 6.30 -24.01
C TYR A 326 -10.00 6.43 -24.78
N ARG A 327 -9.42 5.31 -25.24
CA ARG A 327 -8.21 5.33 -26.11
C ARG A 327 -8.48 6.04 -27.43
N GLU A 328 -9.64 5.81 -28.04
CA GLU A 328 -10.06 6.51 -29.26
C GLU A 328 -10.26 8.01 -29.01
N ALA A 329 -10.94 8.39 -27.92
CA ALA A 329 -11.13 9.78 -27.55
C ALA A 329 -9.80 10.50 -27.25
N GLN A 330 -8.86 9.82 -26.58
CA GLN A 330 -7.51 10.35 -26.38
C GLN A 330 -6.77 10.54 -27.70
N ARG A 331 -6.87 9.59 -28.63
CA ARG A 331 -6.28 9.70 -29.97
C ARG A 331 -6.85 10.91 -30.72
N GLN A 332 -8.17 11.06 -30.76
CA GLN A 332 -8.83 12.21 -31.39
C GLN A 332 -8.42 13.54 -30.74
N ARG A 333 -8.25 13.56 -29.42
CA ARG A 333 -7.77 14.75 -28.72
C ARG A 333 -6.33 15.08 -29.08
N ALA A 334 -5.44 14.09 -29.09
CA ALA A 334 -4.05 14.25 -29.50
C ALA A 334 -3.94 14.74 -30.95
N GLU A 335 -4.76 14.20 -31.86
CA GLU A 335 -4.85 14.65 -33.25
C GLU A 335 -5.32 16.11 -33.36
N ARG A 336 -6.34 16.50 -32.58
CA ARG A 336 -6.82 17.90 -32.53
C ARG A 336 -5.78 18.85 -31.95
N ASP A 337 -5.09 18.45 -30.89
CA ASP A 337 -4.05 19.25 -30.26
C ASP A 337 -2.84 19.37 -31.18
N ALA A 338 -2.45 18.31 -31.90
CA ALA A 338 -1.42 18.33 -32.92
C ALA A 338 -1.81 19.24 -34.11
N ALA A 339 -3.05 19.16 -34.59
CA ALA A 339 -3.55 20.03 -35.66
C ALA A 339 -3.61 21.50 -35.23
N ARG A 340 -4.03 21.77 -33.99
CA ARG A 340 -4.02 23.12 -33.40
C ARG A 340 -2.59 23.63 -33.27
N PHE A 341 -1.67 22.80 -32.79
CA PHE A 341 -0.26 23.14 -32.70
C PHE A 341 0.28 23.48 -34.10
N ALA A 342 0.09 22.61 -35.09
CA ALA A 342 0.50 22.82 -36.48
C ALA A 342 -0.06 24.12 -37.09
N ALA A 343 -1.32 24.46 -36.82
CA ALA A 343 -1.93 25.70 -37.29
C ALA A 343 -1.39 26.96 -36.59
N THR A 344 -0.98 26.83 -35.33
CA THR A 344 -0.44 27.95 -34.53
C THR A 344 1.05 28.14 -34.74
N SER A 345 1.79 27.05 -34.97
CA SER A 345 3.15 27.05 -35.51
C SER A 345 3.09 27.40 -36.99
N ARG A 346 2.67 28.64 -37.27
CA ARG A 346 3.02 29.31 -38.52
C ARG A 346 4.54 29.14 -38.66
N PRO A 347 5.08 28.69 -39.81
CA PRO A 347 6.51 28.78 -40.02
C PRO A 347 6.89 30.21 -39.66
N ALA A 348 7.83 30.36 -38.73
CA ALA A 348 8.40 31.68 -38.46
C ALA A 348 8.67 32.29 -39.83
N PRO A 349 8.13 33.49 -40.13
CA PRO A 349 8.31 34.09 -41.45
C PRO A 349 9.78 33.95 -41.73
N ASP A 350 10.04 33.19 -42.78
CA ASP A 350 11.35 32.81 -43.25
C ASP A 350 12.18 34.08 -43.16
N ASP A 351 13.11 34.13 -42.19
CA ASP A 351 13.88 35.33 -41.83
C ASP A 351 14.91 35.58 -42.95
N TRP A 352 14.41 35.77 -44.17
CA TRP A 352 15.14 36.22 -45.35
C TRP A 352 15.72 37.62 -45.13
N TRP A 353 15.36 38.31 -44.03
CA TRP A 353 15.93 39.60 -43.65
C TRP A 353 17.22 39.50 -42.80
N PHE A 354 17.59 38.33 -42.27
CA PHE A 354 18.87 38.17 -41.56
C PHE A 354 20.05 37.80 -42.46
N SER A 355 19.80 37.26 -43.65
CA SER A 355 20.84 36.88 -44.62
C SER A 355 21.53 38.09 -45.28
N ASP A 356 20.88 39.25 -45.34
CA ASP A 356 21.40 40.43 -46.05
C ASP A 356 22.22 41.39 -45.14
N ARG A 357 22.26 41.13 -43.82
CA ARG A 357 23.04 41.94 -42.87
C ARG A 357 24.38 41.31 -42.48
N VAL A 358 24.57 40.00 -42.66
CA VAL A 358 25.81 39.30 -42.29
C VAL A 358 26.88 39.37 -43.39
N THR A 359 26.52 39.65 -44.64
CA THR A 359 27.47 39.92 -45.73
C THR A 359 28.02 41.36 -45.74
N ARG A 360 27.46 42.29 -44.96
CA ARG A 360 27.98 43.67 -44.87
C ARG A 360 28.98 43.91 -43.72
N TRP A 361 29.17 42.95 -42.83
CA TRP A 361 30.04 43.09 -41.64
C TRP A 361 31.33 42.26 -41.69
N ARG A 362 31.67 41.65 -42.84
CA ARG A 362 32.93 40.91 -43.06
C ARG A 362 33.89 41.60 -44.03
N GLY A 363 33.88 42.94 -44.04
CA GLY A 363 34.68 43.74 -44.97
C GLY A 363 35.43 44.92 -44.35
N GLU A 364 35.82 44.85 -43.08
CA GLU A 364 36.75 45.78 -42.39
C GLU A 364 37.30 44.96 -41.19
N ALA A 365 38.48 44.31 -41.19
CA ALA A 365 39.83 44.81 -41.44
C ALA A 365 40.03 46.18 -40.75
N CYS A 366 40.89 46.41 -39.77
CA CYS A 366 42.07 45.71 -39.28
C CYS A 366 42.49 46.36 -37.95
N GLY A 367 43.09 45.58 -37.05
CA GLY A 367 44.23 46.04 -36.24
C GLY A 367 43.92 46.78 -34.93
N ALA A 368 43.98 46.03 -33.82
CA ALA A 368 44.69 46.48 -32.63
C ALA A 368 44.95 45.29 -31.70
N SER A 369 46.23 44.89 -31.66
CA SER A 369 46.83 43.97 -30.69
C SER A 369 46.98 44.64 -29.31
N PRO A 370 47.30 43.88 -28.25
CA PRO A 370 46.78 44.06 -26.91
C PRO A 370 47.71 44.85 -25.98
N SER A 371 47.18 45.30 -24.84
CA SER A 371 48.01 45.49 -23.65
C SER A 371 47.21 45.37 -22.34
N PRO A 372 47.85 44.94 -21.22
CA PRO A 372 47.20 44.51 -20.00
C PRO A 372 47.33 45.52 -18.85
N CYS A 373 46.28 45.68 -18.04
CA CYS A 373 46.32 46.29 -16.70
C CYS A 373 45.31 45.50 -15.84
N VAL A 374 45.73 44.71 -14.86
CA VAL A 374 46.00 45.09 -13.45
C VAL A 374 44.84 45.87 -12.82
N GLY A 375 44.22 45.28 -11.80
CA GLY A 375 43.23 45.99 -10.98
C GLY A 375 42.52 45.10 -9.96
N SER A 376 43.18 44.89 -8.81
CA SER A 376 42.60 44.40 -7.56
C SER A 376 41.36 45.21 -7.13
N GLY A 377 40.40 44.57 -6.46
CA GLY A 377 39.29 45.27 -5.82
C GLY A 377 38.43 44.37 -4.95
N ALA A 378 38.71 44.41 -3.64
CA ALA A 378 37.91 43.82 -2.57
C ALA A 378 36.67 44.66 -2.23
N GLY A 379 35.70 44.06 -1.52
CA GLY A 379 34.54 44.72 -0.87
C GLY A 379 33.29 43.84 -0.97
N TYR A 380 32.89 43.01 0.01
CA TYR A 380 32.34 43.27 1.35
C TYR A 380 30.99 44.07 1.37
N TRP A 381 29.97 43.35 1.87
CA TRP A 381 28.63 43.68 2.42
C TRP A 381 27.45 44.19 1.57
N GLY A 382 26.34 43.45 1.77
CA GLY A 382 24.94 43.82 1.67
C GLY A 382 24.11 42.71 2.30
#